data_AF-A0A958KC85-F1
#
_entry.id   AF-A0A958KC85-F1
#
_cell.length_a   1.000
_cell.length_b   1.000
_cell.length_c   1.000
_cell.angle_alpha   90.00
_cell.angle_beta   90.00
_cell.angle_gamma   90.00
#
_symmetry.space_group_name_H-M   'P 1'
#
loop_
_entity.id
_entity.type
_entity.pdbx_description
1 polymer ?
#
loop_
_entity_poly.entity_id
_entity_poly.type
_entity_poly.pdbx_seq_one_letter_code
_entity_poly.pdbx_strand_id
1 'polypeptide(L)' 'MNKNAQVAALNAIGQSIWYDNLSRDVLTSGELKRLIELGVSGLTSNPTIFQKAISDSSLYDNEIKQQCAVEKSATLV' A
#
# COMPACT_ATOMS: atom_id res chain seq x y z
N MET A 1 -23.44 -11.61 1.33
CA MET A 1 -23.16 -10.35 0.62
C MET A 1 -22.83 -9.30 1.66
N ASN A 2 -21.59 -8.82 1.71
CA ASN A 2 -21.32 -7.45 2.16
C ASN A 2 -20.25 -6.86 1.23
N LYS A 3 -20.60 -6.80 -0.07
CA LYS A 3 -19.97 -5.85 -0.97
C LYS A 3 -20.41 -4.50 -0.45
N ASN A 4 -19.47 -3.64 -0.07
CA ASN A 4 -19.84 -2.28 0.33
C ASN A 4 -20.60 -1.65 -0.84
N ALA A 5 -21.92 -1.55 -0.72
CA ALA A 5 -22.82 -1.23 -1.83
C ALA A 5 -22.47 0.14 -2.44
N GLN A 6 -21.86 1.01 -1.65
CA GLN A 6 -21.38 2.32 -2.05
C GLN A 6 -20.22 2.24 -3.04
N VAL A 7 -19.19 1.43 -2.77
CA VAL A 7 -18.04 1.24 -3.67
C VAL A 7 -18.50 0.62 -4.99
N ALA A 8 -19.37 -0.39 -4.91
CA ALA A 8 -19.95 -1.02 -6.07
C ALA A 8 -20.80 -0.04 -6.91
N ALA A 9 -21.58 0.83 -6.26
CA ALA A 9 -22.37 1.85 -6.95
C ALA A 9 -21.50 2.90 -7.65
N LEU A 10 -20.41 3.34 -7.01
CA LEU A 10 -19.45 4.27 -7.62
C LEU A 10 -18.76 3.64 -8.84
N ASN A 11 -18.31 2.39 -8.71
CA ASN A 11 -17.74 1.65 -9.85
C ASN A 11 -18.76 1.48 -10.99
N ALA A 12 -20.04 1.24 -10.67
CA ALA A 12 -21.11 1.07 -11.66
C ALA A 12 -21.38 2.33 -12.50
N ILE A 13 -21.10 3.52 -11.96
CA ILE A 13 -21.19 4.80 -12.69
C ILE A 13 -19.86 5.21 -13.35
N GLY A 14 -18.85 4.33 -13.34
CA GLY A 14 -17.54 4.57 -13.94
C GLY A 14 -16.54 5.32 -13.05
N GLN A 15 -16.87 5.60 -11.79
CA GLN A 15 -15.94 6.21 -10.84
C GLN A 15 -15.04 5.16 -10.21
N SER A 16 -13.72 5.25 -10.45
CA SER A 16 -12.73 4.36 -9.84
C SER A 16 -12.42 4.78 -8.39
N ILE A 17 -12.26 3.81 -7.49
CA ILE A 17 -11.92 4.02 -6.08
C ILE A 17 -10.49 3.55 -5.82
N TRP A 18 -9.69 4.42 -5.20
CA TRP A 18 -8.28 4.19 -4.94
C TRP A 18 -8.00 4.17 -3.44
N TYR A 19 -7.06 3.32 -3.03
CA TYR A 19 -6.58 3.23 -1.66
C TYR A 19 -5.33 4.09 -1.47
N ASP A 20 -5.44 5.16 -0.68
CA ASP A 20 -4.37 6.13 -0.46
C ASP A 20 -3.44 5.74 0.69
N ASN A 21 -2.89 4.53 0.61
CA ASN A 21 -1.87 4.04 1.53
C ASN A 21 -1.12 2.86 0.90
N LEU A 22 0.12 2.66 1.32
CA LEU A 22 0.94 1.53 0.93
C LEU A 22 1.90 1.17 2.06
N SER A 23 1.82 -0.06 2.56
CA SER A 23 2.78 -0.61 3.51
C SER A 23 3.05 -2.08 3.22
N ARG A 24 4.15 -2.61 3.76
CA ARG A 24 4.51 -4.02 3.62
C ARG A 24 3.44 -4.93 4.22
N ASP A 25 2.86 -4.53 5.34
CA ASP A 25 1.75 -5.25 5.95
C ASP A 25 0.55 -5.37 5.01
N VAL A 26 0.13 -4.28 4.35
CA VAL A 26 -0.97 -4.30 3.36
C VAL A 26 -0.70 -5.31 2.23
N LEU A 27 0.56 -5.45 1.83
CA LEU A 27 0.97 -6.39 0.77
C LEU A 27 1.00 -7.84 1.24
N THR A 28 1.37 -8.11 2.49
CA THR A 28 1.64 -9.48 2.98
C THR A 28 0.51 -10.08 3.82
N SER A 29 -0.34 -9.26 4.44
CA SER A 29 -1.39 -9.72 5.37
C SER A 29 -2.66 -10.25 4.68
N GLY A 30 -2.78 -10.07 3.36
CA GLY A 30 -4.01 -10.34 2.60
C GLY A 30 -4.97 -9.14 2.57
N GLU A 31 -4.65 -8.03 3.23
CA GLU A 31 -5.45 -6.81 3.22
C GLU A 31 -5.63 -6.25 1.79
N LEU A 32 -4.58 -6.22 0.97
CA LEU A 32 -4.71 -5.78 -0.42
C LEU A 32 -5.73 -6.63 -1.21
N LYS A 33 -5.71 -7.95 -1.00
CA LYS A 33 -6.68 -8.85 -1.64
C LYS A 33 -8.10 -8.50 -1.20
N ARG A 34 -8.32 -8.25 0.09
CA ARG A 34 -9.61 -7.82 0.63
C ARG A 34 -10.07 -6.49 0.02
N LEU A 35 -9.16 -5.52 -0.13
CA LEU A 35 -9.48 -4.23 -0.76
C LEU A 35 -9.91 -4.40 -2.22
N ILE A 36 -9.24 -5.26 -2.98
CA ILE A 36 -9.62 -5.59 -4.36
C ILE A 36 -11.02 -6.23 -4.40
N GLU A 37 -11.30 -7.18 -3.50
CA GLU A 37 -12.63 -7.82 -3.40
C GLU A 37 -13.75 -6.83 -3.04
N LEU A 38 -13.41 -5.74 -2.34
CA LEU A 38 -14.32 -4.64 -2.03
C LEU A 38 -14.54 -3.68 -3.22
N GLY A 39 -13.74 -3.79 -4.28
CA GLY A 39 -13.86 -2.98 -5.48
C GLY A 39 -12.87 -1.81 -5.57
N VAL A 40 -11.81 -1.80 -4.75
CA VAL A 40 -10.68 -0.89 -4.94
C VAL A 40 -9.94 -1.27 -6.22
N SER A 41 -9.70 -0.27 -7.06
CA SER A 41 -9.14 -0.44 -8.41
C SER A 41 -7.72 0.12 -8.57
N GLY A 42 -7.20 0.79 -7.54
CA GLY A 42 -5.86 1.36 -7.56
C GLY A 42 -5.35 1.66 -6.15
N LEU A 43 -4.05 1.94 -6.06
CA LEU A 43 -3.41 2.41 -4.84
C LEU A 43 -2.45 3.55 -5.16
N THR A 44 -2.24 4.43 -4.20
CA THR A 44 -1.23 5.49 -4.28
C THR A 44 -0.19 5.33 -3.19
N SER A 45 1.04 5.70 -3.53
CA SER A 45 2.04 6.07 -2.55
C SER A 45 2.45 7.52 -2.78
N ASN A 46 3.07 8.09 -1.76
CA ASN A 46 3.78 9.36 -1.82
C ASN A 46 4.91 9.32 -0.76
N PRO A 47 5.84 10.28 -0.74
CA PRO A 47 6.96 10.27 0.22
C PRO A 47 6.51 10.17 1.69
N THR A 48 5.42 10.84 2.08
CA THR A 48 4.89 10.80 3.44
C THR A 48 4.34 9.41 3.80
N ILE A 49 3.59 8.77 2.89
CA ILE A 49 3.08 7.41 3.07
C ILE A 49 4.25 6.43 3.22
N PHE A 50 5.28 6.57 2.38
CA PHE A 50 6.42 5.67 2.41
C PHE A 50 7.26 5.84 3.68
N GLN A 51 7.50 7.09 4.10
CA GLN A 51 8.15 7.39 5.38
C GLN A 51 7.40 6.72 6.53
N LYS A 52 6.07 6.88 6.58
CA LYS A 52 5.24 6.31 7.64
C LYS A 52 5.27 4.78 7.64
N ALA A 53 5.20 4.16 6.45
CA ALA A 53 5.26 2.71 6.34
C ALA A 53 6.56 2.13 6.91
N ILE A 54 7.68 2.83 6.73
CA ILE A 54 8.99 2.43 7.26
C ILE A 54 9.10 2.75 8.76
N SER A 55 8.69 3.94 9.21
CA SER A 55 8.87 4.36 10.60
C SER A 55 7.99 3.60 11.60
N ASP A 56 6.80 3.18 11.16
CA ASP A 56 5.79 2.61 12.05
C ASP A 56 5.84 1.08 12.09
N SER A 57 6.80 0.44 11.40
CA SER A 57 6.86 -1.01 11.26
C SER A 57 8.29 -1.55 11.15
N SER A 58 8.58 -2.62 11.90
CA SER A 58 9.86 -3.34 11.80
C SER A 58 9.96 -4.26 10.59
N LEU A 59 8.92 -4.34 9.74
CA LEU A 59 8.89 -5.27 8.60
C LEU A 59 9.92 -4.88 7.51
N TYR A 60 10.48 -3.69 7.56
CA TYR A 60 11.51 -3.21 6.62
C TYR A 60 12.94 -3.36 7.15
N ASP A 61 13.12 -3.58 8.45
CA ASP A 61 14.44 -3.52 9.12
C ASP A 61 15.48 -4.44 8.50
N ASN A 62 15.10 -5.69 8.22
CA ASN A 62 16.03 -6.68 7.69
C ASN A 62 16.52 -6.30 6.29
N GLU A 63 15.62 -5.85 5.42
CA GLU A 63 15.99 -5.42 4.07
C GLU A 63 16.82 -4.14 4.11
N ILE A 64 16.47 -3.17 4.96
CA ILE A 64 17.26 -1.93 5.14
C ILE A 64 18.69 -2.28 5.58
N LYS A 65 18.85 -3.14 6.61
CA LYS A 65 20.16 -3.61 7.08
C LYS A 65 20.96 -4.29 5.97
N GLN A 66 20.31 -5.13 5.16
CA GLN A 66 20.95 -5.79 4.02
C GLN A 66 21.41 -4.78 2.95
N GLN A 67 20.59 -3.78 2.61
CA GLN A 67 20.98 -2.78 1.60
C GLN A 67 22.12 -1.88 2.09
N CYS A 68 22.12 -1.50 3.37
CA CYS A 68 23.22 -0.74 3.98
C CYS A 68 24.55 -1.51 3.95
N ALA A 69 24.51 -2.83 4.14
CA ALA A 69 25.70 -3.68 4.06
C ALA A 69 26.28 -3.81 2.64
N VAL A 70 25.50 -3.45 1.61
CA VAL A 70 25.91 -3.53 0.19
C VAL A 70 26.31 -2.14 -0.36
N GLU A 71 26.55 -1.15 0.52
CA GLU A 71 26.90 0.24 0.16
C GLU A 71 25.99 0.88 -0.91
N LYS A 72 24.71 0.51 -0.95
CA LYS A 72 23.76 1.26 -1.77
C LYS A 72 23.44 2.57 -1.07
N SER A 73 24.13 3.64 -1.46
CA SER A 73 23.74 5.00 -1.08
C SER A 73 22.26 5.21 -1.40
N ALA A 74 21.53 5.78 -0.44
CA ALA A 74 20.25 6.40 -0.72
C ALA A 74 20.51 7.65 -1.56
N THR A 75 20.74 7.47 -2.85
CA THR A 75 20.83 8.60 -3.78
C THR A 75 19.45 9.20 -3.88
N LEU A 76 19.25 10.31 -3.17
CA LEU A 76 18.12 11.21 -3.39
C LEU A 76 18.27 11.74 -4.82
N VAL A 77 17.47 11.19 -5.74
CA VAL A 77 17.19 11.80 -7.05
C VAL A 77 16.32 13.03 -6.86
#